data_AF-A0A535V328-F1
#
_entry.id   AF-A0A535V328-F1
#
_cell.length_a   1.000
_cell.length_b   1.000
_cell.length_c   1.000
_cell.angle_alpha   90.00
_cell.angle_beta   90.00
_cell.angle_gamma   90.00
#
_symmetry.space_group_name_H-M   'P 1'
#
loop_
_entity.id
_entity.type
_entity.pdbx_description
1 polymer ?
#
loop_
_entity_poly.entity_id
_entity_poly.type
_entity_poly.pdbx_seq_one_letter_code
_entity_poly.pdbx_strand_id
1 'polypeptide(L)'
;MTSVSHHTDAGNIRSGSLPTAEIDGAGKVYVVWSDCRFEQRCRANDLVMTTSTNGTTWTAVTRVSVEDVGSEVDHFIPGLAVDKTTSGGSAHLGLAYYYYPATSCNTSTCQLDVGFISSINGGSTWSGAIQLAGPMTLTWRANTTQGFTVGDYISTSFVNGTAHPVFEFANPNSGSTFDEATYSTASGLEIRGSNHSSKGVAVVASVLSTR
;
A
#
# COMPACT_ATOMS: atom_id res chain seq x y z
N MET A 1 16.71 -10.00 -11.28
CA MET A 1 16.61 -8.70 -10.59
C MET A 1 15.56 -7.89 -11.35
N THR A 2 14.46 -7.48 -10.71
CA THR A 2 13.45 -6.60 -11.32
C THR A 2 13.80 -5.17 -10.94
N SER A 3 13.75 -4.23 -11.88
CA SER A 3 13.85 -2.81 -11.56
C SER A 3 12.57 -2.33 -10.90
N VAL A 4 12.68 -1.33 -10.04
CA VAL A 4 11.53 -0.59 -9.52
C VAL A 4 11.28 0.61 -10.42
N SER A 5 10.02 0.84 -10.77
CA SER A 5 9.57 2.07 -11.43
C SER A 5 8.74 2.86 -10.42
N HIS A 6 9.11 4.09 -10.11
CA HIS A 6 8.50 4.84 -9.00
C HIS A 6 7.97 6.20 -9.47
N HIS A 7 6.71 6.47 -9.14
CA HIS A 7 6.13 7.82 -9.20
C HIS A 7 6.57 8.58 -7.95
N THR A 8 7.06 9.81 -8.08
CA THR A 8 7.43 10.59 -6.89
C THR A 8 6.18 11.14 -6.24
N ASP A 9 5.88 10.67 -5.04
CA ASP A 9 4.67 11.07 -4.31
C ASP A 9 4.66 12.59 -4.05
N ALA A 10 3.51 13.20 -4.24
CA ALA A 10 3.37 14.66 -4.22
C ALA A 10 3.48 15.26 -2.79
N GLY A 11 3.66 16.58 -2.75
CA GLY A 11 3.60 17.36 -1.52
C GLY A 11 4.83 17.31 -0.63
N ASN A 12 5.95 16.76 -1.12
CA ASN A 12 7.20 16.62 -0.36
C ASN A 12 7.03 15.73 0.89
N ILE A 13 6.24 14.66 0.74
CA ILE A 13 6.20 13.59 1.74
C ILE A 13 7.50 12.79 1.67
N ARG A 14 7.99 12.36 2.84
CA ARG A 14 9.13 11.47 2.95
C ARG A 14 8.68 10.05 2.65
N SER A 15 8.86 9.63 1.41
CA SER A 15 8.47 8.32 0.90
C SER A 15 9.49 7.77 -0.10
N GLY A 16 9.20 6.60 -0.66
CA GLY A 16 9.97 5.90 -1.67
C GLY A 16 9.33 4.53 -1.90
N SER A 17 10.01 3.64 -2.63
CA SER A 17 9.46 2.31 -2.91
C SER A 17 9.24 1.46 -1.65
N LEU A 18 10.05 1.68 -0.61
CA LEU A 18 9.94 1.14 0.76
C LEU A 18 9.28 -0.24 0.83
N PRO A 19 10.01 -1.33 0.51
CA PRO A 19 9.45 -2.67 0.50
C PRO A 19 9.15 -3.17 1.92
N THR A 20 8.07 -3.94 2.04
CA THR A 20 7.71 -4.76 3.21
C THR A 20 7.73 -6.24 2.83
N ALA A 21 8.12 -7.12 3.75
CA ALA A 21 8.26 -8.53 3.46
C ALA A 21 7.85 -9.42 4.64
N GLU A 22 7.14 -10.51 4.34
CA GLU A 22 6.63 -11.46 5.32
C GLU A 22 6.65 -12.89 4.78
N ILE A 23 6.45 -13.89 5.65
CA ILE A 23 6.56 -15.31 5.31
C ILE A 23 5.33 -16.07 5.80
N ASP A 24 4.77 -16.95 4.95
CA ASP A 24 3.66 -17.85 5.33
C ASP A 24 4.11 -19.07 6.16
N GLY A 25 3.15 -19.87 6.62
CA GLY A 25 3.43 -21.07 7.42
C GLY A 25 4.27 -22.15 6.73
N ALA A 26 4.43 -22.09 5.40
CA ALA A 26 5.23 -23.01 4.62
C ALA A 26 6.61 -22.44 4.20
N GLY A 27 6.93 -21.21 4.61
CA GLY A 27 8.20 -20.57 4.27
C GLY A 27 8.18 -19.80 2.94
N LYS A 28 7.02 -19.60 2.31
CA LYS A 28 6.93 -18.76 1.11
C LYS A 28 7.03 -17.29 1.51
N VAL A 29 7.98 -16.58 0.92
CA VAL A 29 8.24 -15.16 1.11
C VAL A 29 7.32 -14.35 0.21
N TYR A 30 6.75 -13.29 0.76
CA TYR A 30 5.94 -12.28 0.08
C TYR A 30 6.63 -10.94 0.27
N VAL A 31 6.81 -10.18 -0.82
CA VAL A 31 7.39 -8.83 -0.79
C VAL A 31 6.43 -7.88 -1.49
N VAL A 32 6.09 -6.77 -0.85
CA VAL A 32 5.21 -5.72 -1.38
C VAL A 32 5.93 -4.37 -1.35
N TRP A 33 5.77 -3.56 -2.39
CA TRP A 33 6.35 -2.21 -2.51
C TRP A 33 5.48 -1.33 -3.42
N SER A 34 5.74 -0.01 -3.42
CA SER A 34 5.08 0.90 -4.36
C SER A 34 5.79 0.92 -5.72
N ASP A 35 5.01 0.82 -6.80
CA ASP A 35 5.54 0.76 -8.15
C ASP A 35 4.52 1.22 -9.19
N CYS A 36 4.96 2.03 -10.15
CA CYS A 36 4.12 2.59 -11.20
C CYS A 36 4.19 1.81 -12.52
N ARG A 37 4.81 0.62 -12.57
CA ARG A 37 5.01 -0.15 -13.83
C ARG A 37 3.73 -0.49 -14.59
N PHE A 38 2.60 -0.56 -13.89
CA PHE A 38 1.30 -0.85 -14.49
C PHE A 38 0.56 0.42 -14.91
N GLU A 39 1.02 1.59 -14.45
CA GLU A 39 0.42 2.88 -14.72
C GLU A 39 1.01 3.54 -15.98
N GLN A 40 0.13 4.05 -16.84
CA GLN A 40 0.56 4.71 -18.06
C GLN A 40 1.41 5.94 -17.73
N ARG A 41 2.64 5.98 -18.28
CA ARG A 41 3.61 7.08 -18.04
C ARG A 41 3.95 7.30 -16.55
N CYS A 42 3.78 6.27 -15.70
CA CYS A 42 4.13 6.37 -14.28
C CYS A 42 3.40 7.54 -13.58
N ARG A 43 2.10 7.71 -13.86
CA ARG A 43 1.30 8.83 -13.36
C ARG A 43 0.84 8.70 -11.92
N ALA A 44 0.94 7.50 -11.34
CA ALA A 44 0.69 7.17 -9.94
C ALA A 44 1.44 5.87 -9.58
N ASN A 45 1.64 5.60 -8.30
CA ASN A 45 2.08 4.31 -7.79
C ASN A 45 0.88 3.39 -7.51
N ASP A 46 1.02 2.12 -7.90
CA ASP A 46 0.25 1.01 -7.33
C ASP A 46 1.05 0.35 -6.21
N LEU A 47 0.40 -0.50 -5.42
CA LEU A 47 1.12 -1.53 -4.66
C LEU A 47 1.30 -2.78 -5.51
N VAL A 48 2.49 -3.36 -5.48
CA VAL A 48 2.82 -4.56 -6.25
C VAL A 48 3.45 -5.61 -5.35
N MET A 49 3.36 -6.87 -5.76
CA MET A 49 3.81 -8.03 -5.00
C MET A 49 4.68 -8.96 -5.84
N THR A 50 5.72 -9.53 -5.24
CA THR A 50 6.40 -10.73 -5.74
C THR A 50 6.54 -11.75 -4.62
N THR A 51 6.75 -13.01 -4.99
CA THR A 51 6.91 -14.10 -4.01
C THR A 51 8.10 -14.99 -4.34
N SER A 52 8.61 -15.69 -3.33
CA SER A 52 9.68 -16.68 -3.48
C SER A 52 9.46 -17.86 -2.54
N THR A 53 9.75 -19.07 -2.99
CA THR A 53 9.75 -20.28 -2.14
C THR A 53 11.15 -20.66 -1.66
N ASN A 54 12.19 -19.95 -2.11
CA ASN A 54 13.59 -20.30 -1.83
C ASN A 54 14.48 -19.07 -1.54
N GLY A 55 13.91 -17.87 -1.50
CA GLY A 55 14.61 -16.60 -1.27
C GLY A 55 15.51 -16.10 -2.41
N THR A 56 15.68 -16.87 -3.49
CA THR A 56 16.64 -16.56 -4.57
C THR A 56 15.98 -16.45 -5.95
N THR A 57 14.91 -17.20 -6.18
CA THR A 57 14.07 -17.13 -7.38
C THR A 57 12.74 -16.48 -7.03
N TRP A 58 12.35 -15.48 -7.79
CA TRP A 58 11.17 -14.66 -7.53
C TRP A 58 10.15 -14.79 -8.66
N THR A 59 8.87 -14.74 -8.34
CA THR A 59 7.80 -14.72 -9.35
C THR A 59 7.82 -13.41 -10.14
N ALA A 60 7.13 -13.40 -11.29
CA ALA A 60 6.76 -12.15 -11.93
C ALA A 60 6.02 -11.25 -10.94
N VAL A 61 6.22 -9.95 -11.06
CA VAL A 61 5.58 -8.95 -10.21
C VAL A 61 4.11 -8.82 -10.62
N THR A 62 3.22 -8.85 -9.64
CA THR A 62 1.77 -8.74 -9.82
C THR A 62 1.24 -7.56 -9.03
N ARG A 63 0.23 -6.87 -9.55
CA ARG A 63 -0.42 -5.76 -8.83
C ARG A 63 -1.24 -6.26 -7.63
N VAL A 64 -1.28 -5.47 -6.57
CA VAL A 64 -2.32 -5.52 -5.53
C VAL A 64 -3.46 -4.64 -6.01
N SER A 65 -4.58 -5.25 -6.41
CA SER A 65 -5.69 -4.53 -7.04
C SER A 65 -6.51 -3.74 -6.01
N VAL A 66 -5.97 -2.61 -5.53
CA VAL A 66 -6.68 -1.66 -4.66
C VAL A 66 -7.71 -0.88 -5.47
N GLU A 67 -7.24 -0.21 -6.53
CA GLU A 67 -8.06 0.57 -7.48
C GLU A 67 -7.84 0.08 -8.90
N ASP A 68 -8.65 0.53 -9.86
CA ASP A 68 -8.41 0.29 -11.30
C ASP A 68 -7.15 1.03 -11.79
N VAL A 69 -6.49 0.47 -12.83
CA VAL A 69 -5.33 1.13 -13.44
C VAL A 69 -5.78 2.43 -14.10
N GLY A 70 -5.03 3.52 -13.88
CA GLY A 70 -5.35 4.84 -14.39
C GLY A 70 -6.35 5.63 -13.54
N SER A 71 -6.65 5.16 -12.32
CA SER A 71 -7.48 5.88 -11.34
C SER A 71 -6.84 7.17 -10.82
N GLU A 72 -5.53 7.33 -11.00
CA GLU A 72 -4.71 8.43 -10.47
C GLU A 72 -4.61 8.47 -8.93
N VAL A 73 -5.08 7.43 -8.24
CA VAL A 73 -4.87 7.22 -6.80
C VAL A 73 -3.44 6.72 -6.59
N ASP A 74 -2.70 7.37 -5.69
CA ASP A 74 -1.28 7.12 -5.45
C ASP A 74 -1.08 6.29 -4.19
N HIS A 75 -0.56 5.06 -4.30
CA HIS A 75 -0.42 4.15 -3.15
C HIS A 75 1.04 3.92 -2.80
N PHE A 76 1.40 4.15 -1.53
CA PHE A 76 2.79 4.11 -1.07
C PHE A 76 2.92 3.76 0.41
N ILE A 77 4.16 3.49 0.84
CA ILE A 77 4.51 3.10 2.22
C ILE A 77 3.60 1.93 2.71
N PRO A 78 3.80 0.70 2.19
CA PRO A 78 3.03 -0.47 2.59
C PRO A 78 3.54 -1.14 3.87
N GLY A 79 2.62 -1.74 4.64
CA GLY A 79 2.91 -2.61 5.79
C GLY A 79 2.15 -3.94 5.67
N LEU A 80 2.86 -5.01 5.28
CA LEU A 80 2.30 -6.34 5.03
C LEU A 80 2.29 -7.19 6.31
N ALA A 81 1.26 -8.03 6.45
CA ALA A 81 1.22 -9.18 7.35
C ALA A 81 0.87 -10.44 6.56
N VAL A 82 1.44 -11.58 6.95
CA VAL A 82 1.02 -12.91 6.50
C VAL A 82 0.67 -13.77 7.72
N ASP A 83 -0.49 -14.41 7.71
CA ASP A 83 -0.90 -15.29 8.80
C ASP A 83 -0.10 -16.59 8.73
N LYS A 84 0.82 -16.79 9.69
CA LYS A 84 1.69 -17.96 9.77
C LYS A 84 0.95 -19.28 10.02
N THR A 85 -0.34 -19.25 10.37
CA THR A 85 -1.18 -20.45 10.47
C THR A 85 -1.71 -20.93 9.12
N THR A 86 -1.55 -20.11 8.07
CA THR A 86 -1.99 -20.39 6.70
C THR A 86 -0.80 -20.45 5.74
N SER A 87 -0.99 -21.02 4.55
CA SER A 87 0.10 -21.12 3.56
C SER A 87 -0.37 -21.32 2.13
N GLY A 88 0.54 -21.07 1.18
CA GLY A 88 0.37 -21.37 -0.23
C GLY A 88 -0.81 -20.65 -0.86
N GLY A 89 -1.63 -21.40 -1.60
CA GLY A 89 -2.84 -20.89 -2.27
C GLY A 89 -3.98 -20.51 -1.31
N SER A 90 -3.82 -20.73 -0.01
CA SER A 90 -4.76 -20.37 1.05
C SER A 90 -4.13 -19.44 2.09
N ALA A 91 -2.95 -18.86 1.79
CA ALA A 91 -2.31 -17.92 2.69
C ALA A 91 -3.18 -16.67 2.87
N HIS A 92 -3.37 -16.24 4.11
CA HIS A 92 -4.05 -15.00 4.47
C HIS A 92 -3.05 -13.86 4.57
N LEU A 93 -3.31 -12.78 3.83
CA LEU A 93 -2.49 -11.58 3.77
C LEU A 93 -3.34 -10.39 4.22
N GLY A 94 -2.77 -9.52 5.05
CA GLY A 94 -3.33 -8.22 5.40
C GLY A 94 -2.34 -7.13 5.05
N LEU A 95 -2.79 -6.06 4.41
CA LEU A 95 -1.92 -5.00 3.92
C LEU A 95 -2.52 -3.64 4.26
N ALA A 96 -1.86 -2.92 5.18
CA ALA A 96 -2.09 -1.50 5.37
C ALA A 96 -1.15 -0.69 4.47
N TYR A 97 -1.56 0.51 4.10
CA TYR A 97 -0.79 1.39 3.22
C TYR A 97 -1.25 2.83 3.38
N TYR A 98 -0.39 3.76 3.00
CA TYR A 98 -0.79 5.15 2.80
C TYR A 98 -1.17 5.39 1.34
N TYR A 99 -2.06 6.35 1.12
CA TYR A 99 -2.39 6.75 -0.23
C TYR A 99 -2.82 8.22 -0.32
N TYR A 100 -2.72 8.76 -1.54
CA TYR A 100 -3.39 9.99 -1.94
C TYR A 100 -4.56 9.68 -2.87
N PRO A 101 -5.76 10.22 -2.66
CA PRO A 101 -6.90 10.04 -3.57
C PRO A 101 -6.66 10.57 -5.00
N ALA A 102 -5.65 11.42 -5.19
CA ALA A 102 -5.21 11.91 -6.48
C ALA A 102 -3.73 12.33 -6.43
N THR A 103 -2.96 12.05 -7.49
CA THR A 103 -1.57 12.53 -7.62
C THR A 103 -1.45 14.04 -7.88
N SER A 104 -2.54 14.69 -8.30
CA SER A 104 -2.59 16.13 -8.59
C SER A 104 -2.77 16.98 -7.34
N CYS A 105 -1.78 16.93 -6.43
CA CYS A 105 -1.79 17.73 -5.21
C CYS A 105 -0.42 18.38 -4.92
N ASN A 106 -0.40 19.28 -3.94
CA ASN A 106 0.82 19.91 -3.42
C ASN A 106 0.79 19.88 -1.89
N THR A 107 1.83 20.42 -1.23
CA THR A 107 1.97 20.39 0.23
C THR A 107 0.73 20.89 0.98
N SER A 108 -0.01 21.87 0.43
CA SER A 108 -1.20 22.42 1.07
C SER A 108 -2.50 21.70 0.71
N THR A 109 -2.50 20.85 -0.33
CA THR A 109 -3.72 20.20 -0.84
C THR A 109 -3.69 18.68 -0.77
N CYS A 110 -2.53 18.04 -0.64
CA CYS A 110 -2.45 16.60 -0.48
C CYS A 110 -3.13 16.17 0.82
N GLN A 111 -4.03 15.20 0.68
CA GLN A 111 -4.80 14.59 1.75
C GLN A 111 -4.29 13.16 1.88
N LEU A 112 -3.49 12.90 2.92
CA LEU A 112 -2.89 11.58 3.14
C LEU A 112 -3.88 10.71 3.91
N ASP A 113 -4.21 9.56 3.35
CA ASP A 113 -5.13 8.58 3.93
C ASP A 113 -4.41 7.27 4.27
N VAL A 114 -5.01 6.47 5.14
CA VAL A 114 -4.55 5.12 5.48
C VAL A 114 -5.59 4.11 5.00
N GLY A 115 -5.18 3.19 4.15
CA GLY A 115 -6.03 2.13 3.62
C GLY A 115 -5.66 0.75 4.18
N PHE A 116 -6.58 -0.20 4.04
CA PHE A 116 -6.35 -1.61 4.30
C PHE A 116 -7.02 -2.48 3.24
N ILE A 117 -6.34 -3.53 2.81
CA ILE A 117 -6.84 -4.55 1.89
C ILE A 117 -6.30 -5.93 2.31
N SER A 118 -7.02 -7.00 1.99
CA SER A 118 -6.63 -8.35 2.40
C SER A 118 -6.78 -9.38 1.28
N SER A 119 -6.17 -10.55 1.46
CA SER A 119 -6.32 -11.70 0.59
C SER A 119 -6.42 -12.98 1.41
N ILE A 120 -7.25 -13.93 0.98
CA ILE A 120 -7.35 -15.28 1.58
C ILE A 120 -6.65 -16.36 0.74
N ASN A 121 -6.01 -15.98 -0.37
CA ASN A 121 -5.50 -16.93 -1.37
C ASN A 121 -4.10 -16.58 -1.88
N GLY A 122 -3.25 -16.12 -0.96
CA GLY A 122 -1.85 -15.82 -1.26
C GLY A 122 -1.67 -14.65 -2.23
N GLY A 123 -2.60 -13.70 -2.24
CA GLY A 123 -2.59 -12.51 -3.11
C GLY A 123 -3.00 -12.79 -4.56
N SER A 124 -3.67 -13.92 -4.84
CA SER A 124 -4.24 -14.21 -6.17
C SER A 124 -5.44 -13.29 -6.49
N THR A 125 -6.24 -12.98 -5.47
CA THR A 125 -7.28 -11.95 -5.49
C THR A 125 -7.26 -11.19 -4.16
N TRP A 126 -7.79 -9.97 -4.16
CA TRP A 126 -7.78 -9.06 -3.01
C TRP A 126 -9.19 -8.60 -2.65
N SER A 127 -9.48 -8.31 -1.39
CA SER A 127 -10.76 -7.78 -0.93
C SER A 127 -11.07 -6.40 -1.54
N GLY A 128 -12.27 -5.87 -1.31
CA GLY A 128 -12.45 -4.42 -1.37
C GLY A 128 -11.58 -3.75 -0.30
N ALA A 129 -11.01 -2.60 -0.63
CA ALA A 129 -10.26 -1.78 0.31
C ALA A 129 -11.18 -1.08 1.32
N ILE A 130 -10.67 -0.82 2.52
CA ILE A 130 -11.32 0.03 3.53
C ILE A 130 -10.37 1.16 3.92
N GLN A 131 -10.93 2.33 4.22
CA GLN A 131 -10.19 3.44 4.79
C GLN A 131 -10.13 3.27 6.31
N LEU A 132 -8.92 3.23 6.86
CA LEU A 132 -8.68 3.10 8.30
C LEU A 132 -8.65 4.46 9.01
N ALA A 133 -8.05 5.45 8.36
CA ALA A 133 -7.89 6.80 8.89
C ALA A 133 -7.67 7.80 7.76
N GLY A 134 -7.86 9.08 8.08
CA GLY A 134 -7.67 10.17 7.12
C GLY A 134 -8.93 10.99 6.84
N PRO A 135 -8.77 12.07 6.08
CA PRO A 135 -7.48 12.53 5.55
C PRO A 135 -6.66 13.35 6.56
N MET A 136 -5.33 13.29 6.46
CA MET A 136 -4.42 14.14 7.23
C MET A 136 -3.57 15.03 6.33
N THR A 137 -3.55 16.33 6.62
CA THR A 137 -2.79 17.34 5.88
C THR A 137 -1.30 17.25 6.19
N LEU A 138 -0.44 17.45 5.19
CA LEU A 138 1.03 17.34 5.33
C LEU A 138 1.62 18.23 6.41
N THR A 139 1.14 19.46 6.54
CA THR A 139 1.65 20.43 7.52
C THR A 139 1.33 20.09 8.97
N TRP A 140 0.52 19.04 9.23
CA TRP A 140 0.25 18.53 10.57
C TRP A 140 1.31 17.55 11.09
N ARG A 141 2.31 17.24 10.27
CA ARG A 141 3.37 16.27 10.56
C ARG A 141 4.73 16.94 10.65
N ALA A 142 5.67 16.27 11.31
CA ALA A 142 7.04 16.74 11.37
C ALA A 142 7.65 16.88 9.95
N ASN A 143 8.23 18.04 9.64
CA ASN A 143 8.98 18.28 8.41
C ASN A 143 10.48 18.06 8.66
N THR A 144 11.07 17.09 7.96
CA THR A 144 12.48 16.73 8.07
C THR A 144 13.29 17.24 6.88
N THR A 145 14.60 17.00 6.87
CA THR A 145 15.43 17.28 5.68
C THR A 145 15.05 16.43 4.46
N GLN A 146 14.20 15.41 4.63
CA GLN A 146 13.71 14.52 3.57
C GLN A 146 12.20 14.70 3.30
N GLY A 147 11.56 15.71 3.89
CA GLY A 147 10.12 15.98 3.74
C GLY A 147 9.27 15.64 4.96
N PHE A 148 7.95 15.80 4.81
CA PHE A 148 6.96 15.49 5.83
C PHE A 148 6.91 13.99 6.08
N THR A 149 7.08 13.55 7.31
CA THR A 149 7.22 12.12 7.62
C THR A 149 5.98 11.59 8.33
N VAL A 150 5.68 10.31 8.09
CA VAL A 150 4.81 9.47 8.92
C VAL A 150 5.66 8.37 9.60
N GLY A 151 6.95 8.67 9.79
CA GLY A 151 7.97 7.65 9.99
C GLY A 151 8.09 6.68 8.79
N ASP A 152 8.89 5.62 8.96
CA ASP A 152 8.83 4.42 8.10
C ASP A 152 8.01 3.32 8.84
N TYR A 153 7.12 3.73 9.76
CA TYR A 153 6.57 2.89 10.83
C TYR A 153 5.15 2.40 10.53
N ILE A 154 4.89 1.94 9.31
CA ILE A 154 3.70 1.14 9.06
C ILE A 154 4.03 -0.34 9.13
N SER A 155 3.22 -1.09 9.85
CA SER A 155 3.33 -2.55 9.90
C SER A 155 1.94 -3.12 10.11
N THR A 156 1.71 -4.33 9.62
CA THR A 156 0.52 -5.10 9.97
C THR A 156 1.00 -6.38 10.66
N SER A 157 0.25 -6.90 11.62
CA SER A 157 0.56 -8.19 12.24
C SER A 157 -0.70 -9.03 12.47
N PHE A 158 -0.56 -10.35 12.40
CA PHE A 158 -1.64 -11.27 12.72
C PHE A 158 -1.62 -11.67 14.19
N VAL A 159 -2.77 -11.60 14.84
CA VAL A 159 -3.02 -12.15 16.17
C VAL A 159 -4.35 -12.88 16.12
N ASN A 160 -4.35 -14.18 16.48
CA ASN A 160 -5.56 -15.00 16.54
C ASN A 160 -6.45 -14.94 15.27
N GLY A 161 -5.83 -14.92 14.08
CA GLY A 161 -6.53 -14.93 12.79
C GLY A 161 -7.02 -13.57 12.28
N THR A 162 -6.78 -12.48 13.02
CA THR A 162 -7.12 -11.11 12.59
C THR A 162 -5.87 -10.25 12.39
N ALA A 163 -5.95 -9.30 11.47
CA ALA A 163 -4.87 -8.36 11.18
C ALA A 163 -4.96 -7.10 12.05
N HIS A 164 -3.82 -6.65 12.54
CA HIS A 164 -3.65 -5.46 13.36
C HIS A 164 -2.63 -4.53 12.70
N PRO A 165 -3.09 -3.55 11.91
CA PRO A 165 -2.21 -2.54 11.35
C PRO A 165 -1.83 -1.51 12.42
N VAL A 166 -0.58 -1.10 12.40
CA VAL A 166 0.01 -0.04 13.23
C VAL A 166 0.54 1.02 12.26
N PHE A 167 0.11 2.27 12.43
CA PHE A 167 0.41 3.36 11.51
C PHE A 167 0.44 4.70 12.24
N GLU A 168 1.22 5.66 11.74
CA GLU A 168 1.21 7.03 12.24
C GLU A 168 0.01 7.80 11.67
N PHE A 169 -0.62 8.61 12.52
CA PHE A 169 -1.69 9.52 12.12
C PHE A 169 -1.54 10.85 12.86
N ALA A 170 -1.86 11.94 12.15
CA ALA A 170 -1.78 13.30 12.70
C ALA A 170 -3.13 14.01 12.67
N ASN A 171 -3.49 14.63 13.79
CA ASN A 171 -4.59 15.59 13.89
C ASN A 171 -4.10 17.02 13.58
N PRO A 172 -5.01 17.99 13.36
CA PRO A 172 -4.63 19.38 13.20
C PRO A 172 -3.76 19.91 14.37
N ASN A 173 -2.68 20.59 14.03
CA ASN A 173 -1.78 21.18 15.02
C ASN A 173 -2.49 22.19 15.93
N SER A 174 -2.07 22.24 17.19
CA SER A 174 -2.40 23.32 18.12
C SER A 174 -1.25 24.32 18.17
N GLY A 175 -1.37 25.38 17.35
CA GLY A 175 -0.28 26.35 17.16
C GLY A 175 0.94 25.69 16.52
N SER A 176 2.08 25.69 17.22
CA SER A 176 3.32 25.03 16.79
C SER A 176 3.46 23.59 17.30
N THR A 177 2.47 23.07 18.02
CA THR A 177 2.52 21.73 18.62
C THR A 177 1.88 20.74 17.66
N PHE A 178 2.67 19.72 17.25
CA PHE A 178 2.18 18.58 16.48
C PHE A 178 1.35 17.65 17.37
N ASP A 179 0.30 17.07 16.80
CA ASP A 179 -0.47 15.97 17.37
C ASP A 179 -0.38 14.78 16.42
N GLU A 180 0.74 14.09 16.47
CA GLU A 180 1.09 12.93 15.64
C GLU A 180 1.40 11.76 16.58
N ALA A 181 0.75 10.62 16.36
CA ALA A 181 0.90 9.45 17.19
C ALA A 181 0.73 8.15 16.40
N THR A 182 1.23 7.06 16.97
CA THR A 182 1.04 5.71 16.46
C THR A 182 -0.34 5.17 16.84
N TYR A 183 -1.14 4.80 15.86
CA TYR A 183 -2.47 4.21 16.02
C TYR A 183 -2.51 2.75 15.55
N SER A 184 -3.51 2.04 16.05
CA SER A 184 -3.94 0.74 15.56
C SER A 184 -5.46 0.68 15.57
N THR A 185 -6.04 -0.30 14.87
CA THR A 185 -7.47 -0.59 15.01
C THR A 185 -7.78 -1.10 16.42
N ALA A 186 -8.92 -0.69 16.97
CA ALA A 186 -9.35 -1.09 18.33
C ALA A 186 -9.60 -2.61 18.46
N SER A 187 -9.98 -3.24 17.35
CA SER A 187 -10.15 -4.67 17.20
C SER A 187 -9.41 -5.15 15.96
N GLY A 188 -9.08 -6.43 15.90
CA GLY A 188 -8.44 -7.02 14.73
C GLY A 188 -9.36 -7.01 13.53
N LEU A 189 -8.79 -6.70 12.36
CA LEU A 189 -9.47 -6.71 11.08
C LEU A 189 -9.61 -8.14 10.57
N GLU A 190 -10.83 -8.52 10.20
CA GLU A 190 -11.08 -9.80 9.53
C GLU A 190 -10.43 -9.83 8.15
N ILE A 191 -9.86 -10.98 7.78
CA ILE A 191 -9.34 -11.19 6.44
C ILE A 191 -10.46 -11.68 5.52
N ARG A 192 -10.65 -10.94 4.44
CA ARG A 192 -11.67 -11.19 3.44
C ARG A 192 -11.02 -11.49 2.10
N GLY A 193 -11.67 -12.34 1.32
CA GLY A 193 -11.37 -12.54 -0.10
C GLY A 193 -12.32 -11.76 -0.98
N SER A 194 -12.00 -11.66 -2.28
CA SER A 194 -12.98 -11.30 -3.31
C SER A 194 -12.62 -11.97 -4.66
N ASN A 195 -13.34 -11.61 -5.72
CA ASN A 195 -13.03 -11.97 -7.11
C ASN A 195 -12.21 -10.91 -7.88
N HIS A 196 -11.79 -9.80 -7.26
CA HIS A 196 -10.93 -8.79 -7.91
C HIS A 196 -9.54 -9.36 -8.14
N SER A 197 -9.25 -9.71 -9.40
CA SER A 197 -7.97 -10.30 -9.82
C SER A 197 -7.08 -9.26 -10.48
N SER A 198 -5.79 -9.32 -10.19
CA SER A 198 -4.75 -8.54 -10.87
C SER A 198 -4.43 -9.05 -12.29
N LYS A 199 -4.97 -10.21 -12.70
CA LYS A 199 -4.67 -10.83 -14.00
C LYS A 199 -5.43 -10.25 -15.22
N GLY A 200 -6.33 -9.29 -15.01
CA GLY A 200 -7.25 -8.79 -16.06
C GLY A 200 -7.10 -7.33 -16.46
N VAL A 201 -6.33 -6.51 -15.75
CA VAL A 201 -6.28 -5.06 -16.03
C VAL A 201 -5.12 -4.76 -16.98
N ALA A 202 -5.42 -4.73 -18.28
CA ALA A 202 -4.51 -4.23 -19.31
C ALA A 202 -4.73 -2.71 -19.49
N VAL A 203 -3.65 -1.96 -19.72
CA VAL A 203 -3.72 -0.54 -20.10
C VAL A 203 -4.57 -0.41 -21.36
N VAL A 204 -5.76 0.18 -21.25
CA VAL A 204 -6.56 0.55 -22.43
C VAL A 204 -5.87 1.76 -23.06
N ALA A 205 -5.02 1.53 -24.05
CA ALA A 205 -4.54 2.61 -24.90
C ALA A 205 -5.73 3.19 -25.67
N SER A 206 -6.20 4.36 -25.27
CA SER A 206 -7.18 5.13 -26.04
C SER A 206 -6.57 5.52 -27.37
N VAL A 207 -7.04 4.88 -28.45
CA VAL A 207 -6.73 5.27 -29.82
C VAL A 207 -7.47 6.58 -30.08
N LEU A 208 -6.75 7.70 -30.03
CA LEU A 208 -7.23 8.96 -30.58
C LEU A 208 -7.39 8.81 -32.09
N SER A 209 -8.64 8.63 -32.53
CA SER A 209 -9.02 8.75 -33.94
C SER A 209 -9.04 10.24 -34.30
N THR A 210 -8.07 10.66 -35.10
CA THR A 210 -8.03 11.98 -35.74
C THR A 210 -9.18 12.08 -36.74
N ARG A 211 -10.00 13.12 -36.62
CA ARG A 211 -10.75 13.69 -37.75
C ARG A 211 -10.03 14.94 -38.22
#